data_AF-A0A656A3V6-F1
#
_entry.id   AF-A0A656A3V6-F1
#
_cell.length_a   1.000
_cell.length_b   1.000
_cell.length_c   1.000
_cell.angle_alpha   90.00
_cell.angle_beta   90.00
_cell.angle_gamma   90.00
#
_symmetry.space_group_name_H-M   'P 1'
#
loop_
_entity.id
_entity.type
_entity.pdbx_description
1 polymer ?
#
loop_
_entity_poly.entity_id
_entity_poly.type
_entity_poly.pdbx_seq_one_letter_code
_entity_poly.pdbx_strand_id
1 'polypeptide(L)'
;MHQHAWIKVNADGFSSLLTFKPNGTLIEKDMFSDKALHGLWKVMDGFLFVKVISGEFIVEYQIVGHQPHPVHCGIEYINGRVSSYSKFAQLASKE
;
A
#
# COMPACT_ATOMS: atom_id res chain seq x y z
N MET A 1 8.03 -8.22 -16.96
CA MET A 1 8.19 -7.22 -15.88
C MET A 1 7.24 -7.60 -14.77
N HIS A 2 7.78 -8.05 -13.63
CA HIS A 2 6.97 -8.56 -12.52
C HIS A 2 6.20 -7.39 -11.87
N GLN A 3 4.88 -7.43 -11.95
CA GLN A 3 4.02 -6.59 -11.12
C GLN A 3 3.94 -7.27 -9.76
N HIS A 4 4.27 -6.55 -8.70
CA HIS A 4 4.15 -7.07 -7.34
C HIS A 4 2.80 -6.64 -6.77
N ALA A 5 1.96 -7.63 -6.51
CA ALA A 5 0.66 -7.43 -5.87
C ALA A 5 0.80 -7.70 -4.37
N TRP A 6 0.34 -6.78 -3.54
CA TRP A 6 0.37 -6.88 -2.08
C TRP A 6 -1.05 -6.74 -1.53
N ILE A 7 -1.31 -7.32 -0.37
CA ILE A 7 -2.52 -7.06 0.41
C ILE A 7 -2.19 -6.04 1.49
N LYS A 8 -3.07 -5.06 1.71
CA LYS A 8 -3.11 -4.21 2.90
C LYS A 8 -4.30 -4.63 3.76
N VAL A 9 -4.11 -4.68 5.08
CA VAL A 9 -5.19 -4.79 6.06
C VAL A 9 -4.95 -3.77 7.17
N ASN A 10 -5.94 -2.94 7.49
CA ASN A 10 -5.86 -2.01 8.63
C ASN A 10 -6.51 -2.61 9.90
N ALA A 11 -6.45 -1.88 11.02
CA ALA A 11 -6.97 -2.34 12.31
C ALA A 11 -8.48 -2.65 12.31
N ASP A 12 -9.25 -1.99 11.45
CA ASP A 12 -10.70 -2.20 11.33
C ASP A 12 -11.05 -3.35 10.36
N GLY A 13 -10.06 -4.01 9.78
CA GLY A 13 -10.24 -5.09 8.82
C GLY A 13 -10.48 -4.64 7.38
N PHE A 14 -10.43 -3.34 7.08
CA PHE A 14 -10.47 -2.88 5.70
C PHE A 14 -9.28 -3.44 4.94
N SER A 15 -9.58 -4.09 3.82
CA SER A 15 -8.59 -4.83 3.04
C SER A 15 -8.57 -4.35 1.60
N SER A 16 -7.37 -4.09 1.07
CA SER A 16 -7.17 -3.64 -0.30
C SER A 16 -6.00 -4.37 -0.96
N LEU A 17 -6.09 -4.52 -2.28
CA LEU A 17 -5.02 -5.04 -3.14
C LEU A 17 -4.21 -3.87 -3.71
N LEU A 18 -2.91 -3.87 -3.48
CA LEU A 18 -1.94 -2.88 -3.93
C LEU A 18 -1.11 -3.47 -5.08
N THR A 19 -1.17 -2.87 -6.26
CA THR A 19 -0.39 -3.29 -7.43
C THR A 19 0.68 -2.25 -7.76
N PHE A 20 1.93 -2.57 -7.40
CA PHE A 20 3.09 -1.69 -7.64
C PHE A 20 3.61 -1.86 -9.06
N LYS A 21 3.63 -0.78 -9.84
CA LYS A 21 4.18 -0.78 -11.20
C LYS A 21 5.60 -0.19 -11.21
N PRO A 22 6.54 -0.73 -12.02
CA PRO A 22 7.94 -0.28 -12.04
C PRO A 22 8.15 1.22 -12.35
N ASN A 23 7.17 1.88 -12.96
CA ASN A 23 7.22 3.31 -13.27
C ASN A 23 6.85 4.22 -12.08
N GLY A 24 6.76 3.70 -10.86
CA GLY A 24 6.41 4.47 -9.66
C GLY A 24 4.90 4.71 -9.47
N THR A 25 4.04 4.14 -10.32
CA THR A 25 2.58 4.22 -10.14
C THR A 25 2.03 3.01 -9.37
N LEU A 26 0.93 3.22 -8.66
CA LEU A 26 0.24 2.25 -7.83
C LEU A 26 -1.25 2.22 -8.19
N ILE A 27 -1.85 1.03 -8.10
CA ILE A 27 -3.31 0.88 -8.04
C ILE A 27 -3.64 0.24 -6.69
N GLU A 28 -4.51 0.88 -5.91
CA GLU A 28 -5.12 0.31 -4.70
C GLU A 28 -6.58 -0.05 -5.01
N LYS A 29 -6.93 -1.34 -5.00
CA LYS A 29 -8.30 -1.81 -5.22
C LYS A 29 -8.88 -2.31 -3.91
N ASP A 30 -10.04 -1.81 -3.53
CA ASP A 30 -10.80 -2.35 -2.40
C ASP A 30 -11.18 -3.82 -2.66
N MET A 31 -11.03 -4.71 -1.68
CA MET A 31 -11.27 -6.15 -1.89
C MET A 31 -12.74 -6.55 -1.82
N PHE A 32 -13.62 -5.67 -1.35
CA PHE A 32 -15.04 -5.94 -1.15
C PHE A 32 -15.95 -5.08 -2.03
N SER A 33 -15.37 -4.28 -2.93
CA SER A 33 -16.08 -3.43 -3.88
C SER A 33 -15.26 -3.21 -5.15
N ASP A 34 -15.87 -2.58 -6.16
CA ASP A 34 -15.19 -2.26 -7.42
C ASP A 34 -14.41 -0.94 -7.36
N LYS A 35 -14.26 -0.34 -6.17
CA LYS A 35 -13.52 0.90 -6.02
C LYS A 35 -12.02 0.66 -6.20
N ALA A 36 -11.42 1.45 -7.07
CA ALA A 36 -9.98 1.50 -7.26
C ALA A 36 -9.49 2.95 -7.17
N LEU A 37 -8.37 3.13 -6.51
CA LEU A 37 -7.67 4.39 -6.39
C LEU A 37 -6.30 4.28 -7.06
N HIS A 38 -5.87 5.40 -7.63
CA HIS A 38 -4.57 5.51 -8.27
C HIS A 38 -3.62 6.31 -7.39
N GLY A 39 -2.38 5.86 -7.34
CA GLY A 39 -1.37 6.44 -6.47
C GLY A 39 0.02 6.39 -7.06
N LEU A 40 0.96 6.86 -6.25
CA LEU A 40 2.38 6.84 -6.52
C LEU A 40 3.10 6.12 -5.39
N TRP A 41 4.25 5.54 -5.71
CA TRP A 41 5.12 4.90 -4.74
C TRP A 41 6.59 5.19 -5.05
N LYS A 42 7.41 5.16 -4.00
CA LYS A 42 8.87 5.21 -4.08
C LYS A 42 9.51 4.60 -2.85
N VAL A 43 10.71 4.06 -3.00
CA VAL A 43 11.54 3.65 -1.87
C VAL A 43 12.54 4.77 -1.57
N MET A 44 12.61 5.23 -0.33
CA MET A 44 13.60 6.19 0.15
C MET A 44 13.97 5.89 1.60
N ASP A 45 15.24 6.02 1.95
CA ASP A 45 15.74 5.89 3.33
C ASP A 45 15.32 4.57 4.05
N GLY A 46 15.16 3.48 3.28
CA GLY A 46 14.74 2.17 3.81
C GLY A 46 13.23 2.00 4.00
N PHE A 47 12.42 3.00 3.65
CA PHE A 47 10.96 2.95 3.70
C PHE A 47 10.37 2.88 2.30
N LEU A 48 9.27 2.14 2.17
CA LEU A 48 8.38 2.23 1.03
C LEU A 48 7.31 3.28 1.33
N PHE A 49 7.35 4.38 0.58
CA PHE A 49 6.34 5.43 0.63
C PHE A 49 5.30 5.21 -0.44
N VAL A 50 4.04 5.31 -0.05
CA VAL A 50 2.89 5.26 -0.94
C VAL A 50 2.02 6.48 -0.71
N LYS A 51 1.46 7.03 -1.79
CA LYS A 51 0.50 8.13 -1.75
C LYS A 51 -0.66 7.84 -2.70
N VAL A 52 -1.87 7.94 -2.19
CA VAL A 52 -3.12 7.74 -2.93
C VAL A 52 -4.01 8.97 -2.72
N ILE A 53 -4.69 9.40 -3.78
CA ILE A 53 -5.58 10.57 -3.74
C ILE A 53 -7.01 10.09 -3.98
N SER A 54 -7.93 10.45 -3.08
CA SER A 54 -9.35 10.13 -3.15
C SER A 54 -10.17 11.38 -2.86
N GLY A 55 -10.59 12.09 -3.92
CA GLY A 55 -11.25 13.39 -3.79
C GLY A 55 -10.35 14.39 -3.06
N GLU A 56 -10.82 14.88 -1.92
CA GLU A 56 -10.09 15.83 -1.06
C GLU A 56 -9.14 15.16 -0.06
N PHE A 57 -9.16 13.83 0.03
CA PHE A 57 -8.32 13.09 0.95
C PHE A 57 -7.04 12.61 0.28
N ILE A 58 -5.92 12.91 0.93
CA ILE A 58 -4.62 12.35 0.63
C ILE A 58 -4.34 11.26 1.67
N VAL A 59 -4.23 10.02 1.21
CA VAL A 59 -3.86 8.89 2.05
C VAL A 59 -2.42 8.51 1.75
N GLU A 60 -1.59 8.43 2.79
CA GLU A 60 -0.17 8.12 2.68
C GLU A 60 0.17 6.92 3.55
N TYR A 61 0.99 6.01 3.03
CA TYR A 61 1.54 4.90 3.81
C TYR A 61 3.06 5.03 3.88
N GLN A 62 3.60 4.95 5.10
CA GLN A 62 5.03 4.79 5.34
C GLN A 62 5.26 3.35 5.81
N ILE A 63 5.81 2.52 4.94
CA ILE A 63 5.91 1.08 5.16
C ILE A 63 7.37 0.71 5.42
N VAL A 64 7.60 0.06 6.56
CA VAL A 64 8.91 -0.50 6.92
C VAL A 64 9.01 -1.89 6.31
N GLY A 65 9.94 -2.04 5.37
CA GLY A 65 10.27 -3.35 4.82
C GLY A 65 10.96 -4.23 5.86
N HIS A 66 10.65 -5.52 5.85
CA HIS A 66 11.30 -6.53 6.70
C HIS A 66 11.68 -7.74 5.86
N GLN A 67 12.85 -7.72 5.24
CA GLN A 67 13.45 -8.94 4.69
C GLN A 67 13.94 -9.79 5.87
N PRO A 68 13.62 -11.11 5.99
CA PRO A 68 13.15 -12.04 4.95
C PRO A 68 11.63 -12.32 4.94
N HIS A 69 10.81 -11.56 5.68
CA HIS A 69 9.40 -11.86 5.86
C HIS A 69 8.52 -11.16 4.82
N PRO A 70 7.53 -11.83 4.24
CA PRO A 70 6.63 -11.20 3.27
C PRO A 70 5.64 -10.22 3.92
N VAL A 71 5.62 -10.16 5.26
CA VAL A 71 4.71 -9.31 6.04
C VAL A 71 5.46 -8.10 6.57
N HIS A 72 4.88 -6.93 6.34
CA HIS A 72 5.41 -5.62 6.66
C HIS A 72 4.39 -4.82 7.47
N CYS A 73 4.87 -3.79 8.16
CA CYS A 73 4.03 -2.86 8.89
C CYS A 73 4.20 -1.46 8.32
N GLY A 74 3.11 -0.71 8.27
CA GLY A 74 3.16 0.69 7.88
C GLY A 74 2.21 1.56 8.68
N ILE A 75 2.56 2.84 8.76
CA ILE A 75 1.72 3.88 9.36
C ILE A 75 0.91 4.50 8.24
N GLU A 76 -0.40 4.59 8.45
CA GLU A 76 -1.32 5.29 7.55
C GLU A 76 -1.54 6.71 8.04
N TYR A 77 -1.44 7.66 7.12
CA TYR A 77 -1.73 9.05 7.33
C TYR A 77 -2.88 9.47 6.43
N ILE A 78 -3.82 10.24 6.95
CA ILE A 78 -4.85 10.93 6.17
C ILE A 78 -4.63 12.42 6.35
N ASN A 79 -4.39 13.12 5.23
CA ASN A 79 -4.10 14.55 5.21
C ASN A 79 -2.96 14.94 6.18
N GLY A 80 -1.90 14.12 6.22
CA GLY A 80 -0.71 14.33 7.06
C GLY A 80 -0.87 13.97 8.54
N ARG A 81 -2.04 13.49 8.98
CA ARG A 81 -2.29 13.04 10.36
C ARG A 81 -2.29 11.53 10.44
N VAL A 82 -1.64 10.96 11.47
CA VAL A 82 -1.70 9.51 11.73
C VAL A 82 -3.16 9.09 11.91
N SER A 83 -3.57 8.10 11.12
CA SER A 83 -4.93 7.58 11.07
C SER A 83 -5.00 6.15 11.63
N SER A 84 -4.12 5.26 11.14
CA SER A 84 -4.14 3.85 11.52
C SER A 84 -2.75 3.20 11.35
N TYR A 85 -2.64 1.96 11.79
CA TYR A 85 -1.51 1.08 11.49
C TYR A 85 -2.01 -0.09 10.65
N SER A 86 -1.31 -0.34 9.55
CA SER A 86 -1.69 -1.37 8.58
C SER A 86 -0.61 -2.43 8.47
N LYS A 87 -1.06 -3.67 8.22
CA LYS A 87 -0.19 -4.77 7.81
C LYS A 87 -0.25 -4.90 6.31
N PHE A 88 0.90 -5.14 5.72
CA PHE A 88 1.06 -5.32 4.29
C PHE A 88 1.69 -6.69 4.05
N ALA A 89 1.21 -7.44 3.08
CA ALA A 89 1.76 -8.74 2.74
C ALA A 89 1.97 -8.86 1.24
N GLN A 90 3.18 -9.20 0.81
CA GLN A 90 3.44 -9.50 -0.59
C GLN A 90 2.75 -10.82 -0.98
N LEU A 91 1.97 -10.79 -2.06
CA LEU A 91 1.44 -12.02 -2.65
C LEU A 91 2.54 -12.75 -3.40
N ALA A 92 2.55 -14.08 -3.29
CA ALA A 92 3.45 -14.91 -4.09
C ALA A 92 3.21 -14.62 -5.58
N SER A 93 4.27 -14.27 -6.30
CA SER A 93 4.23 -14.28 -7.76
C SER A 93 4.00 -15.72 -8.20
N LYS A 94 2.96 -15.97 -9.02
CA LYS A 94 2.88 -17.23 -9.76
C LYS A 94 4.08 -17.27 -10.70
N GLU A 95 4.94 -18.28 -10.53
CA GLU A 95 5.99 -18.64 -11.49
C GLU A 95 5.36 -19.09 -12.82
#